data_AF-A0A6B3GE02-F1
#
_entry.id   AF-A0A6B3GE02-F1
#
_cell.length_a   1.000
_cell.length_b   1.000
_cell.length_c   1.000
_cell.angle_alpha   90.00
_cell.angle_beta   90.00
_cell.angle_gamma   90.00
#
_symmetry.space_group_name_H-M   'P 1'
#
loop_
_entity.id
_entity.type
_entity.pdbx_description
1 polymer ?
#
loop_
_entity_poly.entity_id
_entity_poly.type
_entity_poly.pdbx_seq_one_letter_code
_entity_poly.pdbx_strand_id
1 'polypeptide(L)'
;RGRELLDLPDAPRPDPDTPAPVRFLPAFDNAILGYQDRGRIIDDAHRGLSVAGERVVLVDGRVAATWTVAEDVVTVDPLRTLSRADRAAVADQGRELALFLSDGDSDRVRVAAPPS
;
A
#
# COMPACT_ATOMS: atom_id res chain seq x y z
N ARG A 1 -24.69 8.30 -22.43
CA ARG A 1 -23.65 8.72 -23.40
C ARG A 1 -22.34 8.09 -22.94
N GLY A 2 -21.91 7.02 -23.62
CA GLY A 2 -20.75 6.22 -23.23
C GLY A 2 -19.44 6.92 -23.58
N ARG A 3 -18.49 6.89 -22.64
CA ARG A 3 -17.11 7.31 -22.89
C ARG A 3 -16.38 6.17 -23.58
N GLU A 4 -15.78 6.47 -24.72
CA GLU A 4 -14.83 5.60 -25.40
C GLU A 4 -13.62 5.40 -24.48
N LEU A 5 -13.37 4.14 -24.10
CA LEU A 5 -12.17 3.71 -23.40
C LEU A 5 -11.18 3.29 -24.47
N LEU A 6 -10.06 4.01 -24.59
CA LEU A 6 -8.96 3.61 -25.45
C LEU A 6 -8.17 2.52 -24.71
N ASP A 7 -8.35 1.26 -25.11
CA ASP A 7 -7.46 0.18 -24.70
C ASP A 7 -6.12 0.32 -25.45
N LEU A 8 -5.01 0.28 -24.71
CA LEU A 8 -3.68 0.06 -25.29
C LEU A 8 -3.59 -1.42 -25.68
N PRO A 9 -3.50 -1.78 -26.97
CA PRO A 9 -3.28 -3.17 -27.34
C PRO A 9 -1.84 -3.53 -26.96
N ASP A 10 -1.70 -4.69 -26.31
CA ASP A 10 -0.43 -5.40 -26.07
C ASP A 10 0.39 -5.09 -24.80
N ALA A 11 -0.26 -4.76 -23.67
CA ALA A 11 0.32 -5.08 -22.36
C ALA A 11 -0.20 -6.44 -21.89
N PRO A 12 0.65 -7.46 -21.63
CA PRO A 12 0.19 -8.70 -21.04
C PRO A 12 -0.43 -8.37 -19.68
N ARG A 13 -1.74 -8.59 -19.56
CA ARG A 13 -2.43 -8.49 -18.28
C ARG A 13 -1.89 -9.64 -17.41
N PRO A 14 -1.46 -9.37 -16.17
CA PRO A 14 -1.14 -10.43 -15.24
C PRO A 14 -2.32 -11.41 -15.17
N ASP A 15 -2.02 -12.69 -15.03
CA ASP A 15 -3.04 -13.71 -14.78
C ASP A 15 -3.91 -13.26 -13.59
N PRO A 16 -5.25 -13.39 -13.65
CA PRO A 16 -6.15 -12.94 -12.59
C PRO A 16 -5.85 -13.59 -11.22
N ASP A 17 -5.18 -14.75 -11.19
CA ASP A 17 -4.74 -15.42 -9.96
C ASP A 17 -3.37 -14.89 -9.46
N THR A 18 -2.75 -13.94 -10.17
CA THR A 18 -1.53 -13.27 -9.71
C THR A 18 -1.89 -12.34 -8.55
N PRO A 19 -1.36 -12.57 -7.33
CA PRO A 19 -1.64 -11.69 -6.20
C PRO A 19 -1.23 -10.25 -6.53
N ALA A 20 -2.07 -9.28 -6.20
CA ALA A 20 -1.71 -7.88 -6.44
C ALA A 20 -0.49 -7.54 -5.55
N PRO A 21 0.59 -7.01 -6.13
CA PRO A 21 1.81 -6.80 -5.39
C PRO A 21 1.58 -5.76 -4.28
N VAL A 22 2.30 -5.91 -3.17
CA VAL A 22 2.24 -4.94 -2.06
C VAL A 22 2.65 -3.55 -2.56
N ARG A 23 1.94 -2.52 -2.11
CA ARG A 23 2.23 -1.12 -2.49
C ARG A 23 2.24 -0.21 -1.27
N PHE A 24 3.32 0.55 -1.11
CA PHE A 24 3.44 1.63 -0.14
C PHE A 24 3.05 2.92 -0.83
N LEU A 25 1.95 3.53 -0.39
CA LEU A 25 1.45 4.77 -0.95
C LEU A 25 1.81 5.94 -0.03
N PRO A 26 2.35 7.06 -0.56
CA PRO A 26 2.64 8.24 0.24
C PRO A 26 1.35 8.92 0.71
N ALA A 27 1.52 9.81 1.69
CA ALA A 27 0.48 10.74 2.10
C ALA A 27 0.09 11.60 0.89
N PHE A 28 -1.20 11.71 0.62
CA PHE A 28 -1.73 12.49 -0.51
C PHE A 28 -1.27 12.01 -1.90
N ASP A 29 -1.11 10.69 -2.10
CA ASP A 29 -1.09 10.12 -3.44
C ASP A 29 -2.40 10.51 -4.17
N ASN A 30 -2.32 10.92 -5.44
CA ASN A 30 -3.50 11.25 -6.27
C ASN A 30 -4.48 10.07 -6.41
N ALA A 31 -4.06 8.83 -6.12
CA ALA A 31 -4.95 7.68 -5.95
C ALA A 31 -5.95 7.84 -4.77
N ILE A 32 -5.62 8.64 -3.75
CA ILE A 32 -6.45 8.92 -2.57
C ILE A 32 -7.42 10.10 -2.81
N LEU A 33 -7.05 11.05 -3.69
CA LEU A 33 -7.85 12.26 -3.96
C LEU A 33 -8.81 12.13 -5.16
N GLY A 34 -8.65 11.11 -6.00
CA GLY A 34 -9.27 11.01 -7.33
C GLY A 34 -10.48 10.08 -7.53
N TYR A 35 -11.04 9.44 -6.50
CA TYR A 35 -12.18 8.53 -6.68
C TYR A 35 -13.46 9.00 -5.99
N GLN A 36 -14.48 9.30 -6.80
CA GLN A 36 -15.84 9.63 -6.40
C GLN A 36 -16.61 8.46 -5.78
N ASP A 37 -15.97 7.30 -5.54
CA ASP A 37 -16.60 6.14 -4.91
C ASP A 37 -15.61 5.40 -3.98
N ARG A 38 -15.72 5.69 -2.67
CA ARG A 38 -14.69 5.42 -1.65
C ARG A 38 -14.67 3.98 -1.11
N GLY A 39 -15.67 3.15 -1.44
CA GLY A 39 -15.89 1.84 -0.80
C GLY A 39 -15.13 0.65 -1.40
N ARG A 40 -14.31 0.85 -2.45
CA ARG A 40 -13.62 -0.26 -3.15
C ARG A 40 -12.23 -0.60 -2.59
N ILE A 41 -11.60 0.31 -1.86
CA ILE A 41 -10.18 0.22 -1.44
C ILE A 41 -10.01 0.41 0.07
N ILE A 42 -10.82 1.29 0.67
CA ILE A 42 -10.82 1.59 2.10
C ILE A 42 -12.13 1.04 2.66
N ASP A 43 -12.05 0.02 3.52
CA ASP A 43 -13.22 -0.47 4.25
C ASP A 43 -13.80 0.65 5.12
N ASP A 44 -15.12 0.62 5.33
CA ASP A 44 -15.84 1.69 6.03
C ASP A 44 -15.28 2.03 7.42
N ALA A 45 -14.67 1.05 8.09
CA ALA A 45 -14.00 1.20 9.38
C ALA A 45 -12.81 2.18 9.37
N HIS A 46 -12.22 2.47 8.20
CA HIS A 46 -10.95 3.20 8.09
C HIS A 46 -11.06 4.49 7.25
N ARG A 47 -12.28 4.96 6.98
CA ARG A 47 -12.53 6.18 6.18
C ARG A 47 -11.80 7.44 6.70
N GLY A 48 -11.42 7.49 7.98
CA GLY A 48 -10.69 8.61 8.60
C GLY A 48 -9.21 8.74 8.18
N LEU A 49 -8.58 7.66 7.72
CA LEU A 49 -7.15 7.67 7.35
C LEU A 49 -6.86 8.59 6.16
N SER A 50 -7.80 8.69 5.22
CA SER A 50 -7.70 9.60 4.07
C SER A 50 -7.79 11.08 4.46
N VAL A 51 -8.49 11.41 5.55
CA VAL A 51 -8.62 12.79 6.04
C VAL A 51 -7.39 13.21 6.84
N ALA A 52 -6.73 12.27 7.50
CA ALA A 52 -5.54 12.50 8.32
C ALA A 52 -4.24 12.65 7.50
N GLY A 53 -4.26 12.36 6.20
CA GLY A 53 -3.05 12.40 5.36
C GLY A 53 -2.08 11.26 5.67
N GLU A 54 -2.59 10.11 6.11
CA GLU A 54 -1.77 8.96 6.48
C GLU A 54 -1.20 8.25 5.25
N ARG A 55 0.03 7.73 5.39
CA ARG A 55 0.63 6.85 4.38
C ARG A 55 0.16 5.42 4.61
N VAL A 56 -0.18 4.70 3.55
CA VAL A 56 -0.83 3.38 3.65
C VAL A 56 -0.08 2.30 2.89
N VAL A 57 -0.26 1.05 3.33
CA VAL A 57 0.19 -0.15 2.63
C VAL A 57 -1.01 -0.91 2.10
N LEU A 58 -1.01 -1.21 0.80
CA LEU A 58 -1.98 -2.08 0.17
C LEU A 58 -1.47 -3.52 0.13
N VAL A 59 -2.32 -4.45 0.54
CA VAL A 59 -2.14 -5.91 0.36
C VAL A 59 -3.38 -6.41 -0.38
N ASP A 60 -3.19 -7.10 -1.51
CA ASP A 60 -4.27 -7.52 -2.42
C ASP A 60 -5.23 -6.37 -2.79
N GLY A 61 -4.66 -5.17 -3.00
CA GLY A 61 -5.42 -3.98 -3.37
C GLY A 61 -6.23 -3.32 -2.25
N ARG A 62 -6.13 -3.81 -1.01
CA ARG A 62 -6.83 -3.25 0.17
C ARG A 62 -5.86 -2.67 1.18
N VAL A 63 -6.26 -1.57 1.83
CA VAL A 63 -5.47 -0.98 2.93
C VAL A 63 -5.36 -2.00 4.06
N ALA A 64 -4.13 -2.34 4.42
CA ALA A 64 -3.84 -3.34 5.44
C ALA A 64 -2.94 -2.82 6.58
N ALA A 65 -2.24 -1.72 6.37
CA ALA A 65 -1.38 -1.06 7.35
C ALA A 65 -1.22 0.43 7.04
N THR A 66 -0.78 1.20 8.04
CA THR A 66 -0.13 2.51 7.83
C THR A 66 1.39 2.35 7.86
N TRP A 67 2.12 3.37 7.42
CA TRP A 67 3.58 3.36 7.55
C TRP A 67 4.16 4.75 7.76
N THR A 68 5.32 4.78 8.42
CA THR A 68 6.12 5.99 8.67
C THR A 68 7.59 5.71 8.39
N VAL A 69 8.39 6.78 8.33
CA VAL A 69 9.84 6.68 8.24
C VAL A 69 10.47 7.62 9.27
N ALA A 70 11.40 7.09 10.06
CA ALA A 70 12.18 7.84 11.03
C ALA A 70 13.56 7.19 11.15
N GLU A 71 14.63 8.00 11.20
CA GLU A 71 16.02 7.52 11.34
C GLU A 71 16.37 6.38 10.36
N ASP A 72 15.97 6.55 9.10
CA ASP A 72 16.17 5.59 8.00
C ASP A 72 15.56 4.20 8.24
N VAL A 73 14.55 4.12 9.12
CA VAL A 73 13.75 2.93 9.38
C VAL A 73 12.33 3.16 8.90
N VAL A 74 11.87 2.31 7.99
CA VAL A 74 10.46 2.24 7.59
C VAL A 74 9.70 1.41 8.64
N THR A 75 8.74 2.03 9.32
CA THR A 75 7.86 1.35 10.29
C THR A 75 6.49 1.15 9.68
N VAL A 76 5.99 -0.09 9.77
CA VAL A 76 4.67 -0.49 9.26
C VAL A 76 3.81 -0.92 10.43
N ASP A 77 2.64 -0.29 10.58
CA ASP A 77 1.68 -0.54 11.63
C ASP A 77 0.43 -1.22 11.03
N PRO A 78 0.28 -2.56 11.18
CA PRO A 78 -0.87 -3.27 10.64
C PRO A 78 -2.18 -2.77 11.22
N LEU A 79 -3.21 -2.64 10.37
CA LEU A 79 -4.58 -2.32 10.77
C LEU A 79 -5.44 -3.57 10.99
N ARG A 80 -4.93 -4.72 10.55
CA ARG A 80 -5.51 -6.05 10.73
C ARG A 80 -4.40 -7.07 10.90
N THR A 81 -4.76 -8.27 11.34
CA THR A 81 -3.85 -9.41 11.29
C THR A 81 -3.47 -9.72 9.84
N LEU A 82 -2.16 -9.72 9.57
CA LEU A 82 -1.58 -10.11 8.29
C LEU A 82 -1.25 -11.60 8.31
N SER A 83 -1.44 -12.27 7.16
CA SER A 83 -0.95 -13.64 6.99
C SER A 83 0.59 -13.65 7.11
N ARG A 84 1.19 -14.80 7.36
CA ARG A 84 2.66 -14.91 7.36
C ARG A 84 3.26 -14.52 6.01
N ALA A 85 2.57 -14.84 4.91
CA ALA A 85 2.98 -14.50 3.55
C ALA A 85 2.88 -12.98 3.32
N ASP A 86 1.75 -12.38 3.66
CA ASP A 86 1.53 -10.92 3.53
C ASP A 86 2.57 -10.16 4.34
N ARG A 87 2.85 -10.60 5.57
CA ARG A 87 3.84 -9.96 6.44
C ARG A 87 5.25 -10.02 5.84
N ALA A 88 5.60 -11.12 5.19
CA ALA A 88 6.89 -11.24 4.49
C ALA A 88 6.93 -10.32 3.28
N ALA A 89 5.90 -10.33 2.44
CA ALA A 89 5.81 -9.46 1.26
C ALA A 89 5.84 -7.96 1.62
N VAL A 90 5.17 -7.57 2.72
CA VAL A 90 5.22 -6.21 3.27
C VAL A 90 6.62 -5.83 3.74
N ALA A 91 7.31 -6.76 4.41
CA ALA A 91 8.68 -6.52 4.83
C ALA A 91 9.60 -6.35 3.61
N ASP A 92 9.50 -7.23 2.61
CA ASP A 92 10.33 -7.18 1.41
C ASP A 92 10.15 -5.86 0.65
N GLN A 93 8.91 -5.48 0.36
CA GLN A 93 8.62 -4.21 -0.30
C GLN A 93 9.04 -2.99 0.55
N GLY A 94 8.93 -3.10 1.88
CA GLY A 94 9.36 -2.05 2.79
C GLY A 94 10.88 -1.86 2.85
N ARG A 95 11.67 -2.93 2.63
CA ARG A 95 13.14 -2.82 2.50
C ARG A 95 13.53 -2.10 1.22
N GLU A 96 12.87 -2.41 0.10
CA GLU A 96 13.08 -1.68 -1.16
C GLU A 96 12.78 -0.19 -1.01
N LEU A 97 11.70 0.14 -0.29
CA LEU A 97 11.36 1.53 0.01
C LEU A 97 12.40 2.19 0.93
N ALA A 98 12.87 1.50 1.97
CA ALA A 98 13.89 2.02 2.87
C ALA A 98 15.18 2.34 2.11
N LEU A 99 15.63 1.44 1.23
CA LEU A 99 16.78 1.66 0.37
C LEU A 99 16.58 2.86 -0.54
N PHE A 100 15.40 2.99 -1.16
CA PHE A 100 15.07 4.13 -2.00
C PHE A 100 15.09 5.46 -1.23
N LEU A 101 14.53 5.51 -0.02
CA LEU A 101 14.45 6.74 0.78
C LEU A 101 15.78 7.16 1.40
N SER A 102 16.70 6.20 1.57
CA SER A 102 18.02 6.42 2.16
C SER A 102 19.15 6.48 1.12
N ASP A 103 18.81 6.64 -0.17
CA ASP A 103 19.78 6.59 -1.28
C ASP A 103 20.70 5.34 -1.25
N GLY A 104 20.20 4.23 -0.72
CA GLY A 104 20.88 2.94 -0.61
C GLY A 104 21.57 2.65 0.73
N ASP A 105 21.54 3.58 1.70
CA ASP A 105 22.29 3.46 2.96
C ASP A 105 21.64 2.52 3.99
N SER A 106 20.31 2.31 3.94
CA SER A 106 19.56 1.52 4.92
C SER A 106 18.42 0.73 4.27
N ASP A 107 18.31 -0.56 4.59
CA ASP A 107 17.17 -1.41 4.21
C ASP A 107 16.24 -1.70 5.41
N ARG A 108 16.37 -0.93 6.50
CA ARG A 108 15.72 -1.26 7.76
C ARG A 108 14.21 -1.10 7.69
N VAL A 109 13.52 -2.21 7.95
CA VAL A 109 12.07 -2.26 8.07
C VAL A 109 11.64 -2.86 9.41
N ARG A 110 10.61 -2.29 10.03
CA ARG A 110 9.96 -2.83 11.22
C ARG A 110 8.47 -2.98 10.96
N VAL A 111 7.96 -4.21 11.03
CA VAL A 111 6.52 -4.48 11.00
C VAL A 111 6.04 -4.72 12.43
N ALA A 112 5.14 -3.87 12.93
CA ALA A 112 4.58 -3.99 14.27
C ALA A 112 3.74 -5.27 14.45
N ALA A 113 3.40 -5.59 15.70
CA ALA A 113 2.42 -6.61 16.01
C ALA A 113 1.01 -6.13 15.59
N PRO A 114 0.08 -7.04 15.27
CA PRO A 114 -1.29 -6.65 14.94
C PRO A 114 -1.99 -5.97 16.14
N PRO A 115 -3.00 -5.12 15.88
CA PRO A 115 -3.81 -4.55 16.95
C PRO A 115 -4.56 -5.66 17.70
N SER A 116 -4.73 -5.47 19.01
CA SER A 116 -5.45 -6.40 19.90
C SER A 116 -6.96 -6.34 19.70
#